data_AF-A0A6G7ZYL5-F1
#
_entry.id   AF-A0A6G7ZYL5-F1
#
_cell.length_a   1.000
_cell.length_b   1.000
_cell.length_c   1.000
_cell.angle_alpha   90.00
_cell.angle_beta   90.00
_cell.angle_gamma   90.00
#
_symmetry.space_group_name_H-M   'P 1'
#
loop_
_entity.id
_entity.type
_entity.pdbx_description
1 polymer ?
#
loop_
_entity_poly.entity_id
_entity_poly.type
_entity_poly.pdbx_seq_one_letter_code
_entity_poly.pdbx_strand_id
1 'polypeptide(L)'
;MDDDAELELVAWQFLLLVNPDDEDAALQQFAAFQQALDEAGADADPVPLLRDVIDWKAGFHVGEVDAQGLMEALDELAGRWRLHIDWGVDDDAQELPDTDALLHIAHAQLREHHYSLWTMETGEPTLAGWITLERDMEAMQLVASALGMPARPGVG
;
A
#
# COMPACT_ATOMS: atom_id res chain seq x y z
N MET A 1 -21.13 15.91 -10.41
CA MET A 1 -20.92 15.12 -11.64
C MET A 1 -19.45 15.18 -12.05
N ASP A 2 -18.75 16.31 -11.90
CA ASP A 2 -17.30 16.36 -12.16
C ASP A 2 -16.48 15.72 -11.01
N ASP A 3 -16.94 15.86 -9.76
CA ASP A 3 -16.22 15.35 -8.58
C ASP A 3 -16.00 13.83 -8.59
N ASP A 4 -17.00 13.04 -9.01
CA ASP A 4 -16.89 11.58 -9.09
C ASP A 4 -15.89 11.14 -10.17
N ALA A 5 -15.91 11.82 -11.34
CA ALA A 5 -14.98 11.54 -12.42
C ALA A 5 -13.54 11.97 -12.08
N GLU A 6 -13.37 13.05 -11.31
CA GLU A 6 -12.08 13.47 -10.79
C GLU A 6 -11.54 12.47 -9.76
N LEU A 7 -12.38 12.01 -8.83
CA LEU A 7 -12.04 10.95 -7.88
C LEU A 7 -11.60 9.67 -8.60
N GLU A 8 -12.38 9.19 -9.57
CA GLU A 8 -12.05 8.01 -10.35
C GLU A 8 -10.73 8.16 -11.12
N LEU A 9 -10.48 9.34 -11.68
CA LEU A 9 -9.22 9.63 -12.37
C LEU A 9 -8.02 9.58 -11.43
N VAL A 10 -8.13 10.15 -10.23
CA VAL A 10 -7.06 10.16 -9.23
C VAL A 10 -6.87 8.75 -8.65
N ALA A 11 -7.95 8.01 -8.40
CA ALA A 11 -7.89 6.61 -7.98
C ALA A 11 -7.21 5.73 -9.04
N TRP A 12 -7.49 5.95 -10.32
CA TRP A 12 -6.80 5.27 -11.41
C TRP A 12 -5.30 5.56 -11.42
N GLN A 13 -4.91 6.83 -11.26
CA GLN A 13 -3.49 7.21 -11.16
C GLN A 13 -2.81 6.55 -9.96
N PHE A 14 -3.47 6.49 -8.81
CA PHE A 14 -2.96 5.78 -7.63
C PHE A 14 -2.71 4.31 -7.93
N LEU A 15 -3.68 3.63 -8.54
CA LEU A 15 -3.61 2.20 -8.86
C LEU A 15 -2.47 1.88 -9.83
N LEU A 16 -2.20 2.75 -10.80
CA LEU A 16 -1.04 2.59 -11.69
C LEU A 16 0.29 2.68 -10.93
N LEU A 17 0.38 3.55 -9.92
CA LEU A 17 1.61 3.76 -9.16
C LEU A 17 1.91 2.62 -8.18
N VAL A 18 0.89 1.99 -7.60
CA VAL A 18 1.04 0.81 -6.70
C VAL A 18 1.12 -0.52 -7.45
N ASN A 19 0.88 -0.50 -8.78
CA ASN A 19 1.08 -1.64 -9.68
C ASN A 19 2.09 -1.29 -10.79
N PRO A 20 3.37 -1.02 -10.43
CA PRO A 20 4.38 -0.67 -11.41
C PRO A 20 4.55 -1.78 -12.46
N ASP A 21 4.45 -1.36 -13.72
CA ASP A 21 4.51 -2.21 -14.91
C ASP A 21 3.42 -3.31 -15.01
N ASP A 22 2.32 -3.20 -14.23
CA ASP A 22 1.20 -4.15 -14.19
C ASP A 22 -0.16 -3.44 -14.30
N GLU A 23 -0.46 -2.93 -15.50
CA GLU A 23 -1.72 -2.23 -15.81
C GLU A 23 -2.94 -3.16 -15.71
N ASP A 24 -2.77 -4.47 -15.99
CA ASP A 24 -3.84 -5.44 -15.87
C ASP A 24 -4.30 -5.63 -14.41
N ALA A 25 -3.36 -5.64 -13.45
CA ALA A 25 -3.70 -5.64 -12.02
C ALA A 25 -4.38 -4.33 -11.61
N ALA A 26 -3.89 -3.18 -12.09
CA ALA A 26 -4.51 -1.88 -11.84
C ALA A 26 -5.96 -1.84 -12.36
N LEU A 27 -6.22 -2.34 -13.57
CA LEU A 27 -7.57 -2.40 -14.16
C LEU A 27 -8.52 -3.26 -13.33
N GLN A 28 -8.06 -4.42 -12.86
CA GLN A 28 -8.86 -5.31 -12.00
C GLN A 28 -9.20 -4.65 -10.67
N GLN A 29 -8.23 -3.98 -10.04
CA GLN A 29 -8.45 -3.26 -8.77
C GLN A 29 -9.35 -2.05 -8.96
N PHE A 30 -9.24 -1.34 -10.09
CA PHE A 30 -10.10 -0.19 -10.40
C PHE A 30 -11.56 -0.62 -10.61
N ALA A 31 -11.80 -1.71 -11.35
CA ALA A 31 -13.14 -2.26 -11.50
C ALA A 31 -13.75 -2.69 -10.15
N ALA A 32 -12.94 -3.30 -9.27
CA ALA A 32 -13.38 -3.65 -7.92
C ALA A 32 -13.69 -2.40 -7.07
N PHE A 33 -12.91 -1.34 -7.22
CA PHE A 33 -13.14 -0.06 -6.52
C PHE A 33 -14.43 0.61 -6.97
N GLN A 34 -14.68 0.69 -8.28
CA GLN A 34 -15.93 1.23 -8.82
C GLN A 34 -17.15 0.45 -8.31
N GLN A 35 -17.06 -0.88 -8.31
CA GLN A 35 -18.11 -1.72 -7.75
C GLN A 35 -18.34 -1.44 -6.26
N ALA A 36 -17.26 -1.31 -5.47
CA ALA A 36 -17.35 -1.04 -4.05
C ALA A 36 -17.97 0.35 -3.76
N LEU A 37 -17.63 1.37 -4.56
CA LEU A 37 -18.25 2.69 -4.50
C LEU A 37 -19.75 2.64 -4.81
N ASP A 38 -20.14 1.95 -5.89
CA ASP A 38 -21.55 1.78 -6.27
C ASP A 38 -22.36 1.08 -5.17
N GLU A 39 -21.78 0.07 -4.53
CA GLU A 39 -22.40 -0.69 -3.43
C GLU A 39 -22.51 0.15 -2.14
N ALA A 40 -21.52 0.98 -1.84
CA ALA A 40 -21.49 1.82 -0.64
C ALA A 40 -22.36 3.09 -0.77
N GLY A 41 -22.56 3.58 -2.00
CA GLY A 41 -23.41 4.74 -2.32
C GLY A 41 -22.68 6.09 -2.26
N ALA A 42 -23.42 7.16 -2.57
CA ALA A 42 -22.86 8.48 -2.88
C ALA A 42 -22.10 9.19 -1.73
N ASP A 43 -22.32 8.78 -0.47
CA ASP A 43 -21.66 9.38 0.70
C ASP A 43 -20.50 8.51 1.23
N ALA A 44 -20.07 7.50 0.47
CA ALA A 44 -18.99 6.60 0.86
C ALA A 44 -17.64 7.32 0.90
N ASP A 45 -16.83 6.98 1.90
CA ASP A 45 -15.42 7.37 1.91
C ASP A 45 -14.64 6.47 0.95
N PRO A 46 -13.99 7.01 -0.10
CA PRO A 46 -13.24 6.20 -1.05
C PRO A 46 -11.96 5.59 -0.47
N VAL A 47 -11.38 6.17 0.59
CA VAL A 47 -10.07 5.74 1.10
C VAL A 47 -10.10 4.32 1.67
N PRO A 48 -11.04 3.94 2.56
CA PRO A 48 -11.17 2.56 3.01
C PRO A 48 -11.44 1.58 1.87
N LEU A 49 -12.25 1.97 0.88
CA LEU A 49 -12.55 1.11 -0.26
C LEU A 49 -11.31 0.87 -1.13
N LEU A 50 -10.52 1.92 -1.40
CA LEU A 50 -9.25 1.81 -2.11
C LEU A 50 -8.25 0.92 -1.37
N ARG A 51 -8.13 1.11 -0.04
CA ARG A 51 -7.29 0.25 0.81
C ARG A 51 -7.73 -1.22 0.69
N ASP A 52 -9.02 -1.50 0.79
CA ASP A 52 -9.54 -2.87 0.79
C ASP A 52 -9.36 -3.56 -0.58
N VAL A 53 -9.44 -2.83 -1.70
CA VAL A 53 -9.23 -3.46 -3.02
C VAL A 53 -7.77 -3.76 -3.34
N ILE A 54 -6.83 -2.99 -2.77
CA ILE A 54 -5.39 -3.22 -2.94
C ILE A 54 -4.81 -4.15 -1.89
N ASP A 55 -5.51 -4.41 -0.79
CA ASP A 55 -5.01 -5.24 0.30
C ASP A 55 -4.60 -6.63 -0.22
N TRP A 56 -3.44 -7.09 0.26
CA TRP A 56 -2.76 -8.31 -0.17
C TRP A 56 -2.41 -8.41 -1.67
N LYS A 57 -2.62 -7.36 -2.46
CA LYS A 57 -2.35 -7.35 -3.92
C LYS A 57 -1.33 -6.30 -4.31
N ALA A 58 -1.53 -5.08 -3.84
CA ALA A 58 -0.70 -3.91 -4.11
C ALA A 58 -0.45 -3.01 -2.89
N GLY A 59 -1.14 -3.29 -1.79
CA GLY A 59 -0.89 -2.71 -0.48
C GLY A 59 -1.05 -3.76 0.63
N PHE A 60 -0.91 -3.29 1.86
CA PHE A 60 -1.12 -4.09 3.06
C PHE A 60 -2.06 -3.33 4.01
N HIS A 61 -2.86 -4.05 4.76
CA HIS A 61 -3.60 -3.56 5.93
C HIS A 61 -3.54 -4.61 7.05
N VAL A 62 -2.77 -4.34 8.10
CA VAL A 62 -2.48 -5.29 9.20
C VAL A 62 -2.66 -4.65 10.56
N GLY A 63 -2.77 -5.46 11.62
CA GLY A 63 -2.80 -4.94 12.99
C GLY A 63 -1.49 -4.23 13.37
N GLU A 64 -1.55 -3.18 14.19
CA GLU A 64 -0.37 -2.40 14.60
C GLU A 64 0.72 -3.23 15.29
N VAL A 65 0.33 -4.29 15.98
CA VAL A 65 1.22 -5.23 16.68
C VAL A 65 1.39 -6.57 15.95
N ASP A 66 0.88 -6.68 14.72
CA ASP A 66 0.91 -7.92 13.93
C ASP A 66 2.19 -8.02 13.09
N ALA A 67 3.32 -8.26 13.79
CA ALA A 67 4.63 -8.39 13.17
C ALA A 67 4.68 -9.49 12.09
N GLN A 68 4.07 -10.65 12.37
CA GLN A 68 4.02 -11.76 11.43
C GLN A 68 3.21 -11.40 10.19
N GLY A 69 1.99 -10.86 10.37
CA GLY A 69 1.15 -10.45 9.25
C GLY A 69 1.81 -9.36 8.39
N LEU A 70 2.55 -8.44 9.00
CA LEU A 70 3.30 -7.42 8.27
C LEU A 70 4.44 -8.03 7.44
N MET A 71 5.23 -8.95 8.00
CA MET A 71 6.30 -9.64 7.27
C MET A 71 5.73 -10.39 6.06
N GLU A 72 4.67 -11.17 6.26
CA GLU A 72 4.05 -11.94 5.18
C GLU A 72 3.48 -11.02 4.08
N ALA A 73 2.84 -9.90 4.46
CA ALA A 73 2.32 -8.93 3.51
C ALA A 73 3.44 -8.28 2.69
N LEU A 74 4.52 -7.85 3.33
CA LEU A 74 5.64 -7.21 2.65
C LEU A 74 6.42 -8.20 1.76
N ASP A 75 6.57 -9.46 2.17
CA ASP A 75 7.16 -10.51 1.35
C ASP A 75 6.30 -10.82 0.11
N GLU A 76 4.97 -10.90 0.26
CA GLU A 76 4.07 -11.08 -0.89
C GLU A 76 4.17 -9.90 -1.87
N LEU A 77 4.15 -8.66 -1.37
CA LEU A 77 4.27 -7.46 -2.19
C LEU A 77 5.62 -7.39 -2.91
N ALA A 78 6.73 -7.61 -2.20
CA ALA A 78 8.07 -7.63 -2.78
C ALA A 78 8.26 -8.77 -3.79
N GLY A 79 7.64 -9.92 -3.52
CA GLY A 79 7.67 -11.12 -4.37
C GLY A 79 7.15 -10.89 -5.78
N ARG A 80 6.24 -9.92 -5.99
CA ARG A 80 5.75 -9.48 -7.31
C ARG A 80 6.88 -9.11 -8.27
N TRP A 81 7.97 -8.54 -7.74
CA TRP A 81 9.16 -8.15 -8.51
C TRP A 81 10.33 -9.11 -8.31
N ARG A 82 10.08 -10.30 -7.75
CA ARG A 82 11.10 -11.31 -7.37
C ARG A 82 12.14 -10.76 -6.40
N LEU A 83 11.74 -9.80 -5.56
CA LEU A 83 12.54 -9.32 -4.44
C LEU A 83 12.24 -10.18 -3.21
N HIS A 84 13.21 -10.24 -2.30
CA HIS A 84 13.08 -10.92 -1.02
C HIS A 84 13.62 -9.99 0.05
N ILE A 85 12.91 -9.87 1.17
CA ILE A 85 13.33 -9.07 2.31
C ILE A 85 14.03 -10.00 3.30
N ASP A 86 15.30 -9.72 3.59
CA ASP A 86 16.02 -10.42 4.66
C ASP A 86 15.65 -9.79 6.00
N TRP A 87 14.77 -10.46 6.75
CA TRP A 87 14.33 -10.01 8.07
C TRP A 87 15.37 -10.20 9.16
N GLY A 88 16.42 -10.98 8.93
CA GLY A 88 17.43 -11.31 9.94
C GLY A 88 16.87 -12.02 11.17
N VAL A 89 15.71 -12.70 11.02
CA VAL A 89 15.04 -13.47 12.06
C VAL A 89 15.18 -14.95 11.74
N ASP A 90 15.62 -15.74 12.71
CA ASP A 90 15.68 -17.20 12.59
C ASP A 90 14.28 -17.81 12.68
N ASP A 91 14.04 -18.94 11.99
CA ASP A 91 12.74 -19.64 11.98
C ASP A 91 12.26 -20.07 13.39
N ASP A 92 13.15 -20.17 14.37
CA ASP A 92 12.87 -20.54 15.76
C ASP A 92 12.93 -19.35 16.74
N ALA A 93 12.98 -18.12 16.24
CA ALA A 93 12.98 -16.92 17.06
C ALA A 93 11.74 -16.87 17.97
N GLN A 94 11.98 -16.70 19.28
CA GLN A 94 10.90 -16.67 20.28
C GLN A 94 10.16 -15.33 20.33
N GLU A 95 10.75 -14.28 19.78
CA GLU A 95 10.22 -12.92 19.74
C GLU A 95 10.58 -12.28 18.40
N LEU A 96 9.57 -11.75 17.71
CA LEU A 96 9.75 -11.01 16.46
C LEU A 96 10.07 -9.54 16.76
N PRO A 97 10.79 -8.84 15.87
CA PRO A 97 10.92 -7.40 15.96
C PRO A 97 9.56 -6.70 15.92
N ASP A 98 9.45 -5.54 16.56
CA ASP A 98 8.26 -4.69 16.45
C ASP A 98 8.03 -4.25 15.00
N THR A 99 6.79 -3.97 14.65
CA THR A 99 6.35 -3.58 13.30
C THR A 99 7.12 -2.37 12.75
N ASP A 100 7.45 -1.37 13.58
CA ASP A 100 8.29 -0.23 13.18
C ASP A 100 9.69 -0.65 12.73
N ALA A 101 10.30 -1.61 13.44
CA ALA A 101 11.62 -2.13 13.10
C ALA A 101 11.56 -2.90 11.77
N LEU A 102 10.50 -3.68 11.55
CA LEU A 102 10.25 -4.39 10.30
C LEU A 102 10.05 -3.42 9.13
N LEU A 103 9.22 -2.40 9.28
CA LEU A 103 9.03 -1.35 8.28
C LEU A 103 10.36 -0.66 7.91
N HIS A 104 11.23 -0.41 8.90
CA HIS A 104 12.55 0.16 8.66
C HIS A 104 13.46 -0.77 7.86
N ILE A 105 13.50 -2.05 8.20
CA ILE A 105 14.26 -3.09 7.50
C ILE A 105 13.79 -3.22 6.04
N ALA A 106 12.49 -3.34 5.83
CA ALA A 106 11.89 -3.45 4.50
C ALA A 106 12.17 -2.21 3.65
N HIS A 107 11.94 -1.02 4.20
CA HIS A 107 12.18 0.23 3.49
C HIS A 107 13.64 0.39 3.08
N ALA A 108 14.60 0.04 3.95
CA ALA A 108 16.02 0.10 3.62
C ALA A 108 16.37 -0.81 2.43
N GLN A 109 15.93 -2.08 2.46
CA GLN A 109 16.23 -3.04 1.40
C GLN A 109 15.52 -2.72 0.08
N LEU A 110 14.25 -2.31 0.12
CA LEU A 110 13.49 -1.92 -1.08
C LEU A 110 14.16 -0.77 -1.84
N ARG A 111 14.76 0.18 -1.12
CA ARG A 111 15.49 1.31 -1.73
C ARG A 111 16.75 0.89 -2.47
N GLU A 112 17.42 -0.19 -2.07
CA GLU A 112 18.55 -0.75 -2.82
C GLU A 112 18.12 -1.22 -4.23
N HIS A 113 16.82 -1.45 -4.42
CA HIS A 113 16.22 -1.90 -5.66
C HIS A 113 15.37 -0.82 -6.36
N HIS A 114 15.49 0.45 -5.96
CA HIS A 114 14.72 1.58 -6.50
C HIS A 114 13.22 1.51 -6.25
N TYR A 115 12.81 0.93 -5.13
CA TYR A 115 11.44 0.96 -4.62
C TYR A 115 11.35 1.80 -3.35
N SER A 116 10.17 2.35 -3.08
CA SER A 116 9.84 3.09 -1.87
C SER A 116 8.65 2.43 -1.18
N LEU A 117 8.82 2.08 0.08
CA LEU A 117 7.72 1.69 0.97
C LEU A 117 7.00 2.96 1.46
N TRP A 118 5.69 2.94 1.44
CA TRP A 118 4.82 3.99 1.97
C TRP A 118 3.97 3.45 3.11
N THR A 119 3.81 4.24 4.16
CA THR A 119 2.85 3.98 5.25
C THR A 119 1.83 5.09 5.31
N MET A 120 0.60 4.75 5.67
CA MET A 120 -0.52 5.67 5.79
C MET A 120 -1.18 5.51 7.17
N GLU A 121 -1.49 6.64 7.81
CA GLU A 121 -2.27 6.65 9.05
C GLU A 121 -3.73 6.25 8.75
N THR A 122 -4.23 5.22 9.42
CA THR A 122 -5.61 4.72 9.25
C THR A 122 -6.60 5.32 10.25
N GLY A 123 -6.12 5.95 11.33
CA GLY A 123 -6.94 6.37 12.47
C GLY A 123 -7.40 5.23 13.38
N GLU A 124 -6.94 4.01 13.12
CA GLU A 124 -7.23 2.78 13.84
C GLU A 124 -5.91 2.14 14.32
N PRO A 125 -5.93 1.16 15.25
CA PRO A 125 -4.73 0.40 15.64
C PRO A 125 -4.30 -0.59 14.54
N THR A 126 -4.12 -0.08 13.33
CA THR A 126 -3.73 -0.83 12.13
C THR A 126 -2.72 -0.04 11.31
N LEU A 127 -1.82 -0.77 10.66
CA LEU A 127 -0.88 -0.24 9.70
C LEU A 127 -1.42 -0.48 8.30
N ALA A 128 -1.34 0.54 7.45
CA ALA A 128 -1.64 0.40 6.03
C ALA A 128 -0.55 1.05 5.18
N GLY A 129 -0.36 0.54 3.98
CA GLY A 129 0.66 1.06 3.08
C GLY A 129 0.77 0.29 1.78
N TRP A 130 1.76 0.66 0.99
CA TRP A 130 2.02 0.11 -0.35
C TRP A 130 3.46 0.36 -0.75
N ILE A 131 3.86 -0.19 -1.90
CA ILE A 131 5.19 -0.01 -2.48
C ILE A 131 5.05 0.65 -3.85
N THR A 132 5.87 1.67 -4.13
CA THR A 132 6.00 2.29 -5.46
C THR A 132 7.43 2.20 -5.96
N LEU A 133 7.67 2.55 -7.21
CA LEU A 133 9.02 2.88 -7.67
C LEU A 133 9.50 4.19 -7.01
N GLU A 134 10.79 4.27 -6.73
CA GLU A 134 11.43 5.45 -6.12
C GLU A 134 11.34 6.68 -7.03
N ARG A 135 11.40 6.47 -8.36
CA ARG A 135 11.26 7.56 -9.34
C ARG A 135 9.88 8.23 -9.35
N ASP A 136 8.87 7.54 -8.83
CA ASP A 136 7.47 7.98 -8.88
C ASP A 136 6.99 8.59 -7.55
N MET A 137 7.90 8.81 -6.58
CA MET A 137 7.55 9.31 -5.25
C MET A 137 6.84 10.66 -5.27
N GLU A 138 7.24 11.58 -6.15
CA GLU A 138 6.58 12.90 -6.27
C GLU A 138 5.14 12.76 -6.79
N ALA A 139 4.93 11.90 -7.79
CA ALA A 139 3.59 11.59 -8.31
C ALA A 139 2.73 10.92 -7.24
N MET A 140 3.27 9.95 -6.50
CA MET A 140 2.57 9.29 -5.40
C MET A 140 2.17 10.28 -4.30
N GLN A 141 3.07 11.19 -3.91
CA GLN A 141 2.75 12.20 -2.90
C GLN A 141 1.58 13.11 -3.33
N LEU A 142 1.55 13.52 -4.60
CA LEU A 142 0.48 14.36 -5.14
C LEU A 142 -0.86 13.60 -5.16
N VAL A 143 -0.86 12.36 -5.65
CA VAL A 143 -2.05 11.52 -5.77
C VAL A 143 -2.61 11.15 -4.40
N ALA A 144 -1.76 10.71 -3.46
CA ALA A 144 -2.18 10.43 -2.09
C ALA A 144 -2.79 11.66 -1.41
N SER A 145 -2.18 12.83 -1.60
CA SER A 145 -2.74 14.09 -1.08
C SER A 145 -4.09 14.46 -1.70
N ALA A 146 -4.29 14.19 -3.00
CA ALA A 146 -5.56 14.44 -3.68
C ALA A 146 -6.67 13.49 -3.20
N LEU A 147 -6.32 12.24 -2.84
CA LEU A 147 -7.22 11.27 -2.24
C LEU A 147 -7.47 11.51 -0.74
N GLY A 148 -6.80 12.48 -0.12
CA GLY A 148 -6.91 12.72 1.33
C GLY A 148 -6.21 11.66 2.18
N MET A 149 -5.28 10.89 1.60
CA MET A 149 -4.50 9.85 2.27
C MET A 149 -3.25 10.45 2.95
N PRO A 150 -3.13 10.42 4.28
CA PRO A 150 -1.96 10.92 5.00
C PRO A 150 -0.80 9.92 4.92
N ALA A 151 -0.23 9.75 3.72
CA ALA A 151 0.85 8.80 3.45
C ALA A 151 2.23 9.45 3.48
N ARG A 152 3.23 8.69 3.94
CA ARG A 152 4.65 9.08 4.00
C ARG A 152 5.56 7.91 3.60
N PRO A 153 6.75 8.18 3.04
CA PRO A 153 7.72 7.12 2.76
C PRO A 153 8.42 6.62 4.03
N GLY A 154 8.58 5.30 4.16
CA GLY A 154 9.20 4.64 5.32
C GLY A 154 8.26 4.51 6.52
N VAL A 155 8.83 4.51 7.74
CA VAL A 155 8.06 4.53 9.00
C VAL A 155 7.44 5.92 9.17
N GLY A 156 6.12 5.96 9.41
CA GLY A 156 5.30 7.17 9.53
C GLY A 156 5.54 8.01 10.78
#